data_AF-G5ECI0-F1
#
_entry.id   AF-G5ECI0-F1
#
_cell.length_a   1.000
_cell.length_b   1.000
_cell.length_c   1.000
_cell.angle_alpha   90.00
_cell.angle_beta   90.00
_cell.angle_gamma   90.00
#
_symmetry.space_group_name_H-M   'P 1'
#
loop_
_entity.id
_entity.type
_entity.pdbx_description
1 polymer ?
#
loop_
_entity_poly.entity_id
_entity_poly.type
_entity_poly.pdbx_seq_one_letter_code
_entity_poly.pdbx_strand_id
1 'polypeptide(L)'
;MTDQHWVIITDIAGPIGFSMSIFSNSILLFLIFSHSSPIKGPYKRMLIVFCIFTVFYSFVEVMLQPLIHIYDDTLFLIHRKRIDLPKWLTRLVPTTYCWCYAMSFSLFALQFLYRYVAVCKPQYVDLFVGCHFYAWVVLILSLATSWGLTAAFMFPQTDRTTEIFLHIIYSSYDLEPYWTDYVAYKYFDTDENNVRWVNVLSFFGVLQHGIVITLSFGTLYYCGINTYLKIKKHTGTSNRTRCIQLQLFRALVAQTILPMFMMYIPVGFMFACPYFDLQLGAYTNYQTVMAQLYPGIDPFVMLFLIDSYRITIFGWLCPRFVYVKPMHSTYTLT
;
A
#
# COMPACT_ATOMS: atom_id res chain seq x y z
N MET A 1 4.02 -12.83 -25.29
CA MET A 1 4.89 -11.65 -25.06
C MET A 1 6.23 -12.19 -24.58
N THR A 2 7.36 -11.64 -25.02
CA THR A 2 8.64 -11.97 -24.38
C THR A 2 8.65 -11.39 -22.98
N ASP A 3 9.25 -12.09 -22.02
CA ASP A 3 9.30 -11.64 -20.62
C ASP A 3 9.98 -10.26 -20.47
N GLN A 4 10.91 -9.94 -21.38
CA GLN A 4 11.53 -8.62 -21.55
C GLN A 4 10.53 -7.45 -21.67
N HIS A 5 9.32 -7.67 -22.22
CA HIS A 5 8.32 -6.61 -22.31
C HIS A 5 7.93 -6.07 -20.93
N TRP A 6 7.97 -6.90 -19.88
CA TRP A 6 7.68 -6.45 -18.52
C TRP A 6 8.70 -5.44 -18.00
N VAL A 7 9.96 -5.53 -18.45
CA VAL A 7 11.00 -4.54 -18.14
C VAL A 7 10.59 -3.17 -18.68
N ILE A 8 10.19 -3.12 -19.96
CA ILE A 8 9.74 -1.88 -20.61
C ILE A 8 8.49 -1.32 -19.91
N ILE A 9 7.51 -2.17 -19.60
CA ILE A 9 6.25 -1.74 -18.97
C ILE A 9 6.53 -1.16 -17.57
N THR A 10 7.35 -1.83 -16.75
CA THR A 10 7.70 -1.36 -15.40
C THR A 10 8.56 -0.10 -15.42
N ASP A 11 9.45 0.06 -16.42
CA ASP A 11 10.25 1.27 -16.60
C ASP A 11 9.44 2.48 -17.03
N ILE A 12 8.31 2.27 -17.70
CA ILE A 12 7.35 3.32 -18.03
C ILE A 12 6.42 3.61 -16.84
N ALA A 13 5.90 2.57 -16.20
CA ALA A 13 4.93 2.69 -15.12
C ALA A 13 5.50 3.36 -13.86
N GLY A 14 6.76 3.07 -13.49
CA GLY A 14 7.42 3.69 -12.33
C GLY A 14 7.43 5.23 -12.36
N PRO A 15 8.04 5.88 -13.37
CA PRO A 15 8.07 7.33 -13.50
C PRO A 15 6.69 7.98 -13.62
N ILE A 16 5.74 7.33 -14.32
CA ILE A 16 4.35 7.80 -14.41
C ILE A 16 3.70 7.78 -13.02
N GLY A 17 3.80 6.66 -12.31
CA GLY A 17 3.27 6.48 -10.97
C GLY A 17 3.84 7.49 -9.97
N PHE A 18 5.15 7.72 -10.02
CA PHE A 18 5.83 8.73 -9.19
C PHE A 18 5.36 10.16 -9.48
N SER A 19 5.26 10.52 -10.76
CA SER A 19 4.77 11.84 -11.18
C SER A 19 3.32 12.06 -10.75
N MET A 20 2.46 11.05 -10.93
CA MET A 20 1.08 11.05 -10.45
C MET A 20 1.00 11.16 -8.93
N SER A 21 1.87 10.46 -8.20
CA SER A 21 1.94 10.50 -6.74
C SER A 21 2.31 11.87 -6.21
N ILE A 22 3.35 12.51 -6.75
CA ILE A 22 3.72 13.88 -6.35
C ILE A 22 2.55 14.84 -6.61
N PHE A 23 1.97 14.79 -7.81
CA PHE A 23 0.90 15.69 -8.23
C PHE A 23 -0.35 15.53 -7.35
N SER A 24 -0.86 14.30 -7.25
CA SER A 24 -2.12 14.01 -6.55
C SER A 24 -2.00 14.21 -5.03
N ASN A 25 -0.90 13.78 -4.41
CA ASN A 25 -0.67 13.99 -2.97
C ASN A 25 -0.44 15.47 -2.65
N SER A 26 0.20 16.24 -3.53
CA SER A 26 0.39 17.68 -3.34
C SER A 26 -0.95 18.44 -3.35
N ILE A 27 -1.84 18.12 -4.29
CA ILE A 27 -3.20 18.69 -4.31
C ILE A 27 -3.97 18.28 -3.05
N LEU A 28 -3.91 16.99 -2.67
CA LEU A 28 -4.60 16.49 -1.49
C LEU A 28 -4.08 17.16 -0.21
N LEU A 29 -2.77 17.28 -0.03
CA LEU A 29 -2.16 17.99 1.09
C LEU A 29 -2.59 19.45 1.13
N PHE A 30 -2.57 20.16 0.00
CA PHE A 30 -3.03 21.54 -0.09
C PHE A 30 -4.49 21.68 0.39
N LEU A 31 -5.39 20.80 -0.07
CA LEU A 31 -6.80 20.81 0.33
C LEU A 31 -7.01 20.39 1.79
N ILE A 32 -6.19 19.48 2.32
CA ILE A 32 -6.20 19.10 3.74
C ILE A 32 -5.80 20.30 4.62
N PHE A 33 -4.84 21.11 4.17
CA PHE A 33 -4.41 22.32 4.87
C PHE A 33 -5.37 23.51 4.70
N SER A 34 -6.17 23.53 3.64
CA SER A 34 -7.17 24.57 3.40
C SER A 34 -8.16 24.72 4.55
N HIS A 35 -8.56 25.96 4.83
CA HIS A 35 -9.54 26.31 5.86
C HIS A 35 -10.93 25.68 5.61
N SER A 36 -11.24 25.39 4.34
CA SER A 36 -12.48 24.74 3.91
C SER A 36 -12.53 23.22 4.19
N SER A 37 -11.42 22.64 4.64
CA SER A 37 -11.31 21.20 4.87
C SER A 37 -12.30 20.70 5.94
N PRO A 38 -13.16 19.72 5.63
CA PRO A 38 -14.03 19.09 6.63
C PRO A 38 -13.23 18.17 7.57
N ILE A 39 -11.98 17.86 7.24
CA ILE A 39 -11.11 16.95 7.97
C ILE A 39 -10.32 17.71 9.04
N LYS A 40 -10.52 17.32 10.30
CA LYS A 40 -9.90 17.95 11.48
C LYS A 40 -9.31 16.91 12.43
N GLY A 41 -8.54 17.40 13.40
CA GLY A 41 -8.05 16.60 14.53
C GLY A 41 -7.07 15.49 14.13
N PRO A 42 -7.07 14.34 14.83
CA PRO A 42 -6.18 13.22 14.56
C PRO A 42 -6.27 12.68 13.13
N TYR A 43 -7.47 12.62 12.55
CA TYR A 43 -7.66 12.14 11.19
C TYR A 43 -6.89 12.97 10.16
N LYS A 44 -6.85 14.30 10.36
CA LYS A 44 -6.05 15.19 9.51
C LYS A 44 -4.57 14.80 9.54
N ARG A 45 -4.02 14.48 10.72
CA ARG A 45 -2.62 14.05 10.85
C ARG A 45 -2.38 12.69 10.20
N MET A 46 -3.31 11.74 10.33
CA MET A 46 -3.21 10.43 9.69
C MET A 46 -3.15 10.55 8.16
N LEU A 47 -4.01 11.38 7.56
CA LEU A 47 -3.98 11.60 6.11
C LEU A 47 -2.70 12.29 5.65
N ILE A 48 -2.16 13.23 6.43
CA ILE A 48 -0.88 13.87 6.11
C ILE A 48 0.25 12.82 6.13
N VAL A 49 0.31 11.98 7.16
CA VAL A 49 1.29 10.87 7.23
C VAL A 49 1.13 9.94 6.04
N PHE A 50 -0.11 9.61 5.66
CA PHE A 50 -0.38 8.76 4.51
C PHE A 50 0.11 9.39 3.20
N CYS A 51 -0.15 10.68 2.97
CA CYS A 51 0.34 11.40 1.78
C CYS A 51 1.86 11.47 1.70
N ILE A 52 2.55 11.67 2.83
CA ILE A 52 4.02 11.67 2.87
C ILE A 52 4.54 10.25 2.55
N PHE A 53 3.91 9.25 3.14
CA PHE A 53 4.27 7.85 2.92
C PHE A 53 4.06 7.41 1.46
N THR A 54 2.95 7.76 0.82
CA THR A 54 2.67 7.37 -0.58
C THR A 54 3.68 7.98 -1.56
N VAL A 55 4.12 9.23 -1.32
CA VAL A 55 5.21 9.86 -2.09
C VAL A 55 6.53 9.14 -1.84
N PHE A 56 6.87 8.85 -0.57
CA PHE A 56 8.06 8.07 -0.23
C PHE A 56 8.06 6.69 -0.89
N TYR A 57 6.95 5.97 -0.84
CA TYR A 57 6.82 4.67 -1.49
C TYR A 57 6.99 4.81 -3.00
N SER A 58 6.36 5.79 -3.64
CA SER A 58 6.56 6.00 -5.09
C SER A 58 8.02 6.31 -5.45
N PHE A 59 8.75 7.00 -4.57
CA PHE A 59 10.19 7.22 -4.72
C PHE A 59 10.98 5.89 -4.61
N VAL A 60 10.66 5.06 -3.61
CA VAL A 60 11.23 3.72 -3.44
C VAL A 60 11.00 2.88 -4.70
N GLU A 61 9.79 2.83 -5.25
CA GLU A 61 9.46 2.14 -6.51
C GLU A 61 10.37 2.56 -7.67
N VAL A 62 10.56 3.87 -7.89
CA VAL A 62 11.41 4.39 -8.96
C VAL A 62 12.87 4.07 -8.73
N MET A 63 13.35 4.13 -7.48
CA MET A 63 14.75 3.81 -7.17
C MET A 63 15.04 2.31 -7.27
N LEU A 64 14.07 1.46 -6.94
CA LEU A 64 14.24 0.01 -6.93
C LEU A 64 14.05 -0.64 -8.31
N GLN A 65 13.25 -0.05 -9.19
CA GLN A 65 12.89 -0.68 -10.47
C GLN A 65 12.55 -2.19 -10.31
N PRO A 66 11.63 -2.54 -9.39
CA PRO A 66 11.42 -3.92 -9.00
C PRO A 66 10.88 -4.75 -10.17
N LEU A 67 11.18 -6.05 -10.13
CA LEU A 67 10.53 -7.08 -10.92
C LEU A 67 10.17 -8.21 -9.96
N ILE A 68 9.05 -8.88 -10.21
CA ILE A 68 8.70 -10.12 -9.53
C ILE A 68 8.72 -11.23 -10.56
N HIS A 69 9.29 -12.38 -10.19
CA HIS A 69 9.31 -13.56 -11.02
C HIS A 69 9.13 -14.80 -10.14
N ILE A 70 8.18 -15.66 -10.48
CA ILE A 70 8.02 -16.96 -9.81
C ILE A 70 8.61 -18.03 -10.72
N TYR A 71 9.62 -18.73 -10.22
CA TYR A 71 10.26 -19.84 -10.92
C TYR A 71 10.43 -21.01 -9.96
N ASP A 72 10.08 -22.21 -10.41
CA ASP A 72 10.06 -23.42 -9.57
C ASP A 72 9.22 -23.18 -8.31
N ASP A 73 9.85 -23.25 -7.14
CA ASP A 73 9.28 -23.17 -5.80
C ASP A 73 9.62 -21.85 -5.09
N THR A 74 10.06 -20.84 -5.85
CA THR A 74 10.66 -19.62 -5.32
C THR A 74 10.07 -18.37 -5.96
N LEU A 75 9.65 -17.42 -5.13
CA LEU A 75 9.27 -16.07 -5.57
C LEU A 75 10.48 -15.15 -5.45
N PHE A 76 10.95 -14.65 -6.58
CA PHE A 76 12.05 -13.70 -6.68
C PHE A 76 11.51 -12.27 -6.73
N LEU A 77 11.86 -11.47 -5.72
CA LEU A 77 11.77 -10.02 -5.77
C LEU A 77 13.12 -9.48 -6.26
N ILE A 78 13.18 -9.10 -7.52
CA ILE A 78 14.37 -8.63 -8.21
C ILE A 78 14.41 -7.11 -8.14
N HIS A 79 15.57 -6.55 -7.79
CA HIS A 79 15.89 -5.13 -7.81
C HIS A 79 16.89 -4.86 -8.92
N ARG A 80 16.61 -3.84 -9.76
CA ARG A 80 17.53 -3.36 -10.78
C ARG A 80 18.23 -2.10 -10.25
N LYS A 81 19.53 -2.20 -10.02
CA LYS A 81 20.34 -1.18 -9.35
C LYS A 81 20.52 0.05 -10.23
N ARG A 82 20.34 1.23 -9.64
CA ARG A 82 20.70 2.53 -10.25
C ARG A 82 22.03 3.08 -9.78
N ILE A 83 22.43 2.68 -8.59
CA ILE A 83 23.63 3.15 -7.89
C ILE A 83 24.45 1.92 -7.57
N ASP A 84 25.74 1.97 -7.89
CA ASP A 84 26.64 0.90 -7.52
C ASP A 84 26.95 0.97 -6.02
N LEU A 85 26.40 0.03 -5.28
CA LEU A 85 26.49 -0.07 -3.83
C LEU A 85 27.17 -1.39 -3.46
N PRO A 86 27.81 -1.48 -2.29
CA PRO A 86 28.39 -2.73 -1.84
C PRO A 86 27.30 -3.80 -1.69
N LYS A 87 27.63 -5.06 -2.00
CA LYS A 87 26.68 -6.19 -2.05
C LYS A 87 25.79 -6.34 -0.81
N TRP A 88 26.33 -6.06 0.37
CA TRP A 88 25.56 -6.16 1.61
C TRP A 88 24.45 -5.09 1.69
N LEU A 89 24.67 -3.89 1.15
CA LEU A 89 23.65 -2.84 1.07
C LEU A 89 22.62 -3.16 -0.02
N THR A 90 23.07 -3.57 -1.22
CA THR A 90 22.16 -3.88 -2.33
C THR A 90 21.16 -4.97 -1.97
N ARG A 91 21.59 -5.97 -1.20
CA ARG A 91 20.72 -7.02 -0.66
C ARG A 91 19.64 -6.50 0.29
N LEU A 92 19.89 -5.41 1.01
CA LEU A 92 18.90 -4.80 1.90
C LEU A 92 17.93 -3.88 1.15
N VAL A 93 18.30 -3.37 -0.03
CA VAL A 93 17.46 -2.42 -0.79
C VAL A 93 16.07 -3.01 -1.11
N PRO A 94 15.90 -4.23 -1.67
CA PRO A 94 14.59 -4.82 -1.91
C PRO A 94 13.72 -4.94 -0.65
N THR A 95 14.32 -5.04 0.54
CA THR A 95 13.56 -5.17 1.79
C THR A 95 12.80 -3.88 2.15
N THR A 96 13.25 -2.73 1.64
CA THR A 96 12.51 -1.45 1.74
C THR A 96 11.21 -1.48 0.96
N TYR A 97 11.13 -2.28 -0.11
CA TYR A 97 9.91 -2.57 -0.84
C TYR A 97 8.89 -3.28 0.07
N CYS A 98 9.32 -4.37 0.69
CA CYS A 98 8.50 -5.16 1.61
C CYS A 98 8.04 -4.31 2.82
N TRP A 99 8.94 -3.45 3.33
CA TRP A 99 8.61 -2.47 4.36
C TRP A 99 7.47 -1.54 3.94
N CYS A 100 7.47 -1.04 2.70
CA CYS A 100 6.41 -0.17 2.20
C CYS A 100 5.05 -0.88 2.18
N TYR A 101 4.99 -2.16 1.79
CA TYR A 101 3.75 -2.94 1.87
C TYR A 101 3.19 -3.02 3.28
N ALA A 102 4.03 -3.43 4.23
CA ALA A 102 3.65 -3.55 5.63
C ALA A 102 3.19 -2.22 6.25
N MET A 103 3.90 -1.13 5.92
CA MET A 103 3.52 0.23 6.30
C MET A 103 2.13 0.61 5.75
N SER A 104 1.89 0.31 4.47
CA SER A 104 0.63 0.59 3.77
C SER A 104 -0.57 -0.10 4.45
N PHE A 105 -0.47 -1.42 4.71
CA PHE A 105 -1.50 -2.18 5.42
C PHE A 105 -1.80 -1.60 6.81
N SER A 106 -0.75 -1.30 7.56
CA SER A 106 -0.83 -0.85 8.94
C SER A 106 -1.43 0.56 9.05
N LEU A 107 -1.12 1.45 8.09
CA LEU A 107 -1.72 2.78 8.01
C LEU A 107 -3.23 2.72 7.74
N PHE A 108 -3.68 1.84 6.84
CA PHE A 108 -5.12 1.63 6.63
C PHE A 108 -5.79 1.09 7.90
N ALA A 109 -5.19 0.08 8.55
CA ALA A 109 -5.71 -0.48 9.79
C ALA A 109 -5.88 0.60 10.88
N LEU A 110 -4.89 1.50 11.04
CA LEU A 110 -4.97 2.61 12.00
C LEU A 110 -6.08 3.61 11.67
N GLN A 111 -6.26 3.95 10.39
CA GLN A 111 -7.35 4.84 9.97
C GLN A 111 -8.73 4.26 10.30
N PHE A 112 -8.92 2.96 10.06
CA PHE A 112 -10.16 2.27 10.44
C PHE A 112 -10.33 2.16 11.95
N LEU A 113 -9.26 1.86 12.69
CA LEU A 113 -9.28 1.83 14.15
C LEU A 113 -9.69 3.18 14.73
N TYR A 114 -9.10 4.27 14.23
CA TYR A 114 -9.49 5.63 14.63
C TYR A 114 -10.97 5.91 14.34
N ARG A 115 -11.46 5.54 13.15
CA ARG A 115 -12.87 5.74 12.78
C ARG A 115 -13.80 4.97 13.70
N TYR A 116 -13.47 3.73 14.00
CA TYR A 116 -14.19 2.91 14.96
C TYR A 116 -14.21 3.56 16.34
N VAL A 117 -13.07 4.03 16.85
CA VAL A 117 -13.01 4.71 18.15
C VAL A 117 -13.84 6.00 18.14
N ALA A 118 -13.68 6.85 17.12
CA ALA A 118 -14.41 8.11 17.01
C ALA A 118 -15.94 7.95 16.95
N VAL A 119 -16.44 6.86 16.38
CA VAL A 119 -17.88 6.61 16.21
C VAL A 119 -18.47 5.72 17.31
N CYS A 120 -17.78 4.64 17.66
CA CYS A 120 -18.31 3.61 18.55
C CYS A 120 -17.86 3.79 20.00
N LYS A 121 -16.70 4.41 20.23
CA LYS A 121 -16.06 4.53 21.55
C LYS A 121 -15.42 5.92 21.75
N PRO A 122 -16.20 7.01 21.65
CA PRO A 122 -15.69 8.38 21.65
C PRO A 122 -14.83 8.71 22.89
N GLN A 123 -15.03 8.02 24.01
CA GLN A 123 -14.22 8.17 25.23
C GLN A 123 -12.74 7.83 25.08
N TYR A 124 -12.33 7.12 24.01
CA TYR A 124 -10.94 6.73 23.76
C TYR A 124 -10.29 7.53 22.62
N VAL A 125 -10.94 8.59 22.11
CA VAL A 125 -10.39 9.41 21.02
C VAL A 125 -9.09 10.11 21.43
N ASP A 126 -8.90 10.36 22.72
CA ASP A 126 -7.69 10.99 23.27
C ASP A 126 -6.42 10.13 23.06
N LEU A 127 -6.57 8.81 22.84
CA LEU A 127 -5.48 7.92 22.43
C LEU A 127 -4.92 8.21 21.04
N PHE A 128 -5.51 9.15 20.30
CA PHE A 128 -5.05 9.56 18.97
C PHE A 128 -4.58 11.02 18.92
N VAL A 129 -4.51 11.69 20.08
CA VAL A 129 -4.09 13.09 20.20
C VAL A 129 -2.74 13.17 20.92
N GLY A 130 -1.99 14.23 20.65
CA GLY A 130 -0.74 14.53 21.35
C GLY A 130 0.31 13.43 21.18
N CYS A 131 0.98 13.04 22.27
CA CYS A 131 2.03 12.02 22.26
C CYS A 131 1.54 10.63 21.83
N HIS A 132 0.29 10.27 22.15
CA HIS A 132 -0.27 8.97 21.76
C HIS A 132 -0.35 8.80 20.24
N PHE A 133 -0.55 9.88 19.49
CA PHE A 133 -0.50 9.84 18.02
C PHE A 133 0.87 9.34 17.53
N TYR A 134 1.96 9.85 18.10
CA TYR A 134 3.30 9.43 17.71
C TYR A 134 3.61 8.00 18.17
N ALA A 135 3.04 7.55 19.29
CA ALA A 135 3.14 6.14 19.70
C ALA A 135 2.53 5.20 18.64
N TRP A 136 1.40 5.56 18.03
CA TRP A 136 0.84 4.80 16.90
C TRP A 136 1.75 4.81 15.67
N VAL A 137 2.35 5.95 15.34
CA VAL A 137 3.30 6.04 14.22
C VAL A 137 4.52 5.13 14.47
N VAL A 138 5.08 5.16 15.69
CA VAL A 138 6.20 4.28 16.07
C VAL A 138 5.80 2.80 16.02
N LEU A 139 4.59 2.44 16.46
CA LEU A 139 4.08 1.08 16.36
C LEU A 139 3.97 0.60 14.91
N ILE A 140 3.47 1.45 14.02
CA ILE A 140 3.36 1.12 12.60
C ILE A 140 4.75 0.97 11.97
N LEU A 141 5.67 1.89 12.29
CA LEU A 141 7.05 1.82 11.83
C LEU A 141 7.75 0.55 12.32
N SER A 142 7.49 0.12 13.56
CA SER A 142 8.08 -1.12 14.09
C SER A 142 7.50 -2.37 13.43
N LEU A 143 6.20 -2.42 13.16
CA LEU A 143 5.58 -3.49 12.38
C LEU A 143 6.15 -3.57 10.96
N ALA A 144 6.25 -2.43 10.26
CA ALA A 144 6.82 -2.37 8.93
C ALA A 144 8.31 -2.77 8.91
N THR A 145 9.08 -2.31 9.90
CA THR A 145 10.49 -2.67 10.07
C THR A 145 10.65 -4.16 10.37
N SER A 146 9.78 -4.75 11.18
CA SER A 146 9.81 -6.20 11.44
C SER A 146 9.65 -7.00 10.15
N TRP A 147 8.76 -6.57 9.26
CA TRP A 147 8.57 -7.19 7.95
C TRP A 147 9.83 -7.07 7.08
N GLY A 148 10.40 -5.87 6.97
CA GLY A 148 11.62 -5.64 6.19
C GLY A 148 12.80 -6.47 6.70
N LEU A 149 12.97 -6.56 8.03
CA LEU A 149 14.02 -7.38 8.65
C LEU A 149 13.78 -8.87 8.40
N THR A 150 12.54 -9.34 8.50
CA THR A 150 12.20 -10.72 8.13
C THR A 150 12.55 -11.01 6.67
N ALA A 151 12.22 -10.09 5.74
CA ALA A 151 12.62 -10.20 4.33
C ALA A 151 14.15 -10.26 4.15
N ALA A 152 14.92 -9.51 4.96
CA ALA A 152 16.38 -9.47 4.89
C ALA A 152 17.05 -10.77 5.40
N PHE A 153 16.56 -11.28 6.53
CA PHE A 153 17.27 -12.28 7.34
C PHE A 153 16.67 -13.69 7.28
N MET A 154 15.36 -13.83 7.03
CA MET A 154 14.71 -15.15 6.94
C MET A 154 14.67 -15.74 5.52
N PHE A 155 15.16 -14.98 4.54
CA PHE A 155 15.22 -15.38 3.14
C PHE A 155 16.64 -15.16 2.59
N PRO A 156 17.65 -15.88 3.10
CA PRO A 156 19.01 -15.73 2.64
C PRO A 156 19.19 -16.25 1.22
N GLN A 157 20.05 -15.57 0.46
CA GLN A 157 20.53 -16.06 -0.83
C GLN A 157 21.37 -17.34 -0.60
N THR A 158 21.14 -18.34 -1.44
CA THR A 158 21.86 -19.61 -1.49
C THR A 158 22.46 -19.79 -2.87
N ASP A 159 23.38 -20.74 -3.04
CA ASP A 159 23.95 -21.05 -4.34
C ASP A 159 22.85 -21.44 -5.35
N ARG A 160 21.88 -22.26 -4.91
CA ARG A 160 20.71 -22.64 -5.72
C ARG A 160 19.88 -21.44 -6.18
N THR A 161 19.53 -20.54 -5.26
CA THR A 161 18.71 -19.37 -5.62
C THR A 161 19.48 -18.43 -6.54
N THR A 162 20.80 -18.37 -6.41
CA THR A 162 21.66 -17.54 -7.26
C THR A 162 21.76 -18.10 -8.67
N GLU A 163 21.90 -19.42 -8.82
CA GLU A 163 21.88 -20.08 -10.13
C GLU A 163 20.54 -19.88 -10.85
N ILE A 164 19.42 -20.10 -10.15
CA ILE A 164 18.07 -19.86 -10.69
C ILE A 164 17.89 -18.39 -11.06
N PHE A 165 18.33 -17.47 -10.20
CA PHE A 165 18.28 -16.04 -10.48
C PHE A 165 19.06 -15.67 -11.74
N LEU A 166 20.30 -16.15 -11.89
CA LEU A 166 21.10 -15.93 -13.09
C LEU A 166 20.40 -16.48 -14.33
N HIS A 167 19.82 -17.68 -14.23
CA HIS A 167 19.02 -18.26 -15.31
C HIS A 167 17.88 -17.33 -15.72
N ILE A 168 17.06 -16.85 -14.77
CA ILE A 168 15.94 -15.93 -15.03
C ILE A 168 16.42 -14.62 -15.68
N ILE A 169 17.49 -14.04 -15.14
CA ILE A 169 18.04 -12.76 -15.61
C ILE A 169 18.51 -12.87 -17.06
N TYR A 170 19.16 -13.97 -17.44
CA TYR A 170 19.61 -14.18 -18.82
C TYR A 170 18.48 -14.63 -19.76
N SER A 171 17.65 -15.59 -19.35
CA SER A 171 16.70 -16.25 -20.25
C SER A 171 15.40 -15.46 -20.43
N SER A 172 14.89 -14.84 -19.36
CA SER A 172 13.61 -14.10 -19.39
C SER A 172 13.81 -12.61 -19.67
N TYR A 173 14.78 -11.96 -19.04
CA TYR A 173 14.87 -10.50 -19.04
C TYR A 173 16.04 -9.92 -19.84
N ASP A 174 17.05 -10.72 -20.21
CA ASP A 174 18.28 -10.27 -20.89
C ASP A 174 18.92 -9.06 -20.19
N LEU A 175 19.03 -9.15 -18.87
CA LEU A 175 19.64 -8.13 -18.03
C LEU A 175 21.05 -8.52 -17.62
N GLU A 176 21.88 -7.54 -17.32
CA GLU A 176 23.22 -7.80 -16.79
C GLU A 176 23.14 -8.14 -15.29
N PRO A 177 23.61 -9.33 -14.85
CA PRO A 177 23.53 -9.72 -13.45
C PRO A 177 24.22 -8.76 -12.50
N TYR A 178 25.29 -8.09 -12.95
CA TYR A 178 26.02 -7.12 -12.15
C TYR A 178 25.11 -5.98 -11.68
N TRP A 179 24.13 -5.56 -12.48
CA TRP A 179 23.20 -4.47 -12.16
C TRP A 179 21.89 -4.95 -11.52
N THR A 180 21.83 -6.21 -11.09
CA THR A 180 20.63 -6.79 -10.50
C THR A 180 20.94 -7.50 -9.18
N ASP A 181 20.01 -7.45 -8.25
CA ASP A 181 20.06 -8.17 -6.97
C ASP A 181 18.66 -8.67 -6.62
N TYR A 182 18.51 -9.53 -5.60
CA TYR A 182 17.23 -10.13 -5.31
C TYR A 182 17.03 -10.54 -3.85
N VAL A 183 15.75 -10.63 -3.46
CA VAL A 183 15.28 -11.40 -2.30
C VAL A 183 14.48 -12.59 -2.83
N ALA A 184 14.85 -13.80 -2.41
CA ALA A 184 14.19 -15.03 -2.85
C ALA A 184 13.38 -15.64 -1.71
N TYR A 185 12.05 -15.59 -1.84
CA TYR A 185 11.16 -16.35 -0.98
C TYR A 185 11.19 -17.80 -1.43
N LYS A 186 12.17 -18.55 -0.92
CA LYS A 186 12.39 -19.97 -1.19
C LYS A 186 11.60 -20.81 -0.20
N TYR A 187 10.62 -21.56 -0.67
CA TYR A 187 9.71 -22.30 0.20
C TYR A 187 10.21 -23.70 0.55
N PHE A 188 10.93 -24.32 -0.39
CA PHE A 188 11.44 -25.68 -0.24
C PHE A 188 12.95 -25.73 -0.49
N ASP A 189 13.64 -26.57 0.28
CA ASP A 189 14.97 -27.05 -0.03
C ASP A 189 14.86 -28.40 -0.71
N THR A 190 15.87 -28.77 -1.50
CA THR A 190 15.93 -30.04 -2.22
C THR A 190 17.29 -30.67 -1.94
N ASP A 191 17.32 -31.95 -1.57
CA ASP A 191 18.56 -32.69 -1.39
C ASP A 191 19.14 -33.26 -2.68
N GLU A 192 20.29 -33.92 -2.55
CA GLU A 192 20.96 -34.66 -3.62
C GLU A 192 20.09 -35.77 -4.24
N ASN A 193 19.07 -36.26 -3.52
CA ASN A 193 18.13 -37.29 -3.99
C ASN A 193 16.85 -36.69 -4.62
N ASN A 194 16.81 -35.37 -4.84
CA ASN A 194 15.62 -34.63 -5.30
C ASN A 194 14.40 -34.69 -4.37
N VAL A 195 14.59 -34.97 -3.09
CA VAL A 195 13.54 -34.93 -2.07
C VAL A 195 13.38 -33.49 -1.58
N ARG A 196 12.16 -32.97 -1.68
CA ARG A 196 11.80 -31.62 -1.23
C ARG A 196 11.40 -31.62 0.23
N TRP A 197 11.92 -30.68 1.02
CA TRP A 197 11.40 -30.38 2.36
C TRP A 197 11.21 -28.88 2.56
N VAL A 198 10.30 -28.52 3.45
CA VAL A 198 9.99 -27.12 3.74
C VAL A 198 11.21 -26.44 4.38
N ASN A 199 11.63 -25.31 3.83
CA ASN A 199 12.66 -24.49 4.45
C ASN A 199 12.10 -23.87 5.74
N VAL A 200 12.59 -24.35 6.89
CA VAL A 200 12.06 -23.97 8.21
C VAL A 200 12.20 -22.47 8.47
N LEU A 201 13.31 -21.85 8.05
CA LEU A 201 13.55 -20.42 8.27
C LEU A 201 12.58 -19.57 7.45
N SER A 202 12.44 -19.89 6.17
CA SER A 202 11.50 -19.21 5.26
C SER A 202 10.05 -19.45 5.65
N PHE A 203 9.70 -20.63 6.19
CA PHE A 203 8.39 -20.91 6.76
C PHE A 203 8.06 -19.95 7.92
N PHE A 204 8.99 -19.73 8.87
CA PHE A 204 8.79 -18.74 9.93
C PHE A 204 8.70 -17.31 9.39
N GLY A 205 9.42 -16.99 8.31
CA GLY A 205 9.32 -15.69 7.64
C GLY A 205 7.94 -15.46 7.03
N VAL A 206 7.42 -16.45 6.30
CA VAL A 206 6.07 -16.41 5.72
C VAL A 206 5.00 -16.35 6.81
N LEU A 207 5.18 -17.10 7.90
CA LEU A 207 4.28 -17.04 9.05
C LEU A 207 4.26 -15.65 9.70
N GLN A 208 5.42 -15.01 9.87
CA GLN A 208 5.52 -13.65 10.39
C GLN A 208 4.78 -12.65 9.49
N HIS A 209 4.98 -12.73 8.17
CA HIS A 209 4.24 -11.92 7.20
C HIS A 209 2.73 -12.16 7.29
N GLY A 210 2.31 -13.42 7.40
CA GLY A 210 0.92 -13.81 7.59
C GLY A 210 0.30 -13.23 8.86
N ILE A 211 1.04 -13.18 9.97
CA ILE A 211 0.60 -12.56 11.23
C ILE A 211 0.37 -11.05 11.04
N VAL A 212 1.29 -10.34 10.39
CA VAL A 212 1.14 -8.89 10.16
C VAL A 212 -0.03 -8.58 9.24
N ILE A 213 -0.21 -9.35 8.16
CA ILE A 213 -1.40 -9.25 7.27
C ILE A 213 -2.68 -9.48 8.09
N THR A 214 -2.74 -10.58 8.83
CA THR A 214 -3.92 -10.97 9.60
C THR A 214 -4.27 -9.93 10.66
N LEU A 215 -3.27 -9.39 11.37
CA LEU A 215 -3.48 -8.34 12.35
C LEU A 215 -4.01 -7.06 11.68
N SER A 216 -3.41 -6.65 10.56
CA SER A 216 -3.78 -5.41 9.86
C SER A 216 -5.18 -5.50 9.26
N PHE A 217 -5.45 -6.55 8.45
CA PHE A 217 -6.74 -6.74 7.81
C PHE A 217 -7.83 -7.18 8.79
N GLY A 218 -7.50 -7.96 9.81
CA GLY A 218 -8.42 -8.30 10.89
C GLY A 218 -8.89 -7.04 11.64
N THR A 219 -7.96 -6.15 12.00
CA THR A 219 -8.29 -4.85 12.62
C THR A 219 -9.14 -4.00 11.68
N LEU A 220 -8.73 -3.89 10.41
CA LEU A 220 -9.44 -3.14 9.38
C LEU A 220 -10.88 -3.62 9.24
N TYR A 221 -11.08 -4.92 9.05
CA TYR A 221 -12.37 -5.54 8.81
C TYR A 221 -13.29 -5.41 10.03
N TYR A 222 -12.80 -5.75 11.22
CA TYR A 222 -13.55 -5.62 12.47
C TYR A 222 -13.97 -4.17 12.74
N CYS A 223 -13.04 -3.22 12.61
CA CYS A 223 -13.31 -1.80 12.84
C CYS A 223 -14.25 -1.24 11.77
N GLY A 224 -14.07 -1.63 10.51
CA GLY A 224 -14.90 -1.21 9.38
C GLY A 224 -16.36 -1.62 9.53
N ILE A 225 -16.64 -2.90 9.81
CA ILE A 225 -18.01 -3.39 9.98
C ILE A 225 -18.70 -2.71 11.15
N ASN A 226 -18.05 -2.65 12.31
CA ASN A 226 -18.67 -2.07 13.50
C ASN A 226 -18.94 -0.57 13.33
N THR A 227 -18.03 0.15 12.67
CA THR A 227 -18.24 1.56 12.30
C THR A 227 -19.47 1.71 11.41
N TYR A 228 -19.55 0.92 10.33
CA TYR A 228 -20.68 0.95 9.41
C TYR A 228 -22.02 0.69 10.11
N LEU A 229 -22.09 -0.37 10.93
CA LEU A 229 -23.29 -0.74 11.67
C LEU A 229 -23.72 0.35 12.65
N LYS A 230 -22.76 1.00 13.34
CA LYS A 230 -23.06 2.07 14.30
C LYS A 230 -23.60 3.32 13.60
N ILE A 231 -22.99 3.74 12.49
CA ILE A 231 -23.45 4.91 11.72
C ILE A 231 -24.88 4.71 11.16
N LYS A 232 -25.22 3.47 10.77
CA LYS A 232 -26.57 3.14 10.28
C LYS A 232 -27.62 3.25 11.39
N LYS A 233 -27.31 2.78 12.60
CA LYS A 233 -28.24 2.73 13.75
C LYS A 233 -28.44 4.08 14.45
N HIS A 234 -27.50 5.01 14.38
CA HIS A 234 -27.53 6.18 15.26
C HIS A 234 -28.44 7.32 14.76
N THR A 235 -29.46 7.65 15.56
CA THR A 235 -30.41 8.76 15.37
C THR A 235 -30.07 10.02 16.18
N GLY A 236 -29.15 9.93 17.16
CA GLY A 236 -28.90 11.01 18.14
C GLY A 236 -27.87 12.07 17.74
N THR A 237 -27.16 11.90 16.61
CA THR A 237 -26.20 12.89 16.11
C THR A 237 -26.87 13.82 15.11
N SER A 238 -26.48 15.11 15.09
CA SER A 238 -26.98 16.05 14.08
C SER A 238 -26.79 15.50 12.65
N ASN A 239 -27.78 15.76 11.79
CA ASN A 239 -27.76 15.30 10.39
C ASN A 239 -26.47 15.72 9.66
N ARG A 240 -25.95 16.91 9.99
CA ARG A 240 -24.69 17.43 9.44
C ARG A 240 -23.48 16.57 9.83
N THR A 241 -23.28 16.31 11.12
CA THR A 241 -22.13 15.51 11.59
C THR A 241 -22.22 14.07 11.08
N ARG A 242 -23.44 13.49 11.05
CA ARG A 242 -23.67 12.16 10.48
C ARG A 242 -23.28 12.10 9.00
N CYS A 243 -23.67 13.10 8.21
CA CYS A 243 -23.32 13.20 6.79
C CYS A 243 -21.80 13.24 6.57
N ILE A 244 -21.09 14.05 7.36
CA ILE A 244 -19.62 14.15 7.29
C ILE A 244 -18.96 12.81 7.66
N GLN A 245 -19.38 12.17 8.75
CA GLN A 245 -18.82 10.87 9.14
C GLN A 245 -19.07 9.78 8.08
N LEU A 246 -20.28 9.74 7.50
CA LEU A 246 -20.61 8.83 6.40
C LEU A 246 -19.73 9.05 5.18
N GLN A 247 -19.53 10.31 4.79
CA GLN A 247 -18.70 10.66 3.65
C GLN A 247 -17.24 10.23 3.87
N LEU A 248 -16.65 10.57 5.01
CA LEU A 248 -15.26 10.22 5.30
C LEU A 248 -15.07 8.71 5.43
N PHE A 249 -16.06 8.00 6.00
CA PHE A 249 -16.03 6.54 6.06
C PHE A 249 -16.11 5.90 4.67
N ARG A 250 -17.01 6.38 3.79
CA ARG A 250 -17.10 5.91 2.41
C ARG A 250 -15.81 6.16 1.64
N ALA A 251 -15.20 7.34 1.81
CA ALA A 251 -13.93 7.66 1.19
C ALA A 251 -12.80 6.72 1.66
N LEU A 252 -12.74 6.42 2.96
CA LEU A 252 -11.78 5.47 3.51
C LEU A 252 -11.99 4.05 2.95
N VAL A 253 -13.23 3.57 2.91
CA VAL A 253 -13.56 2.25 2.33
C VAL A 253 -13.15 2.18 0.86
N ALA A 254 -13.45 3.20 0.07
CA ALA A 254 -13.06 3.23 -1.34
C ALA A 254 -11.53 3.24 -1.54
N GLN A 255 -10.79 4.04 -0.76
CA GLN A 255 -9.33 4.04 -0.77
C GLN A 255 -8.73 2.68 -0.40
N THR A 256 -9.38 1.91 0.47
CA THR A 256 -8.88 0.57 0.83
C THR A 256 -9.21 -0.48 -0.21
N ILE A 257 -10.39 -0.38 -0.86
CA ILE A 257 -10.77 -1.29 -1.93
C ILE A 257 -9.80 -1.18 -3.12
N LEU A 258 -9.31 0.02 -3.42
CA LEU A 258 -8.39 0.26 -4.54
C LEU A 258 -7.11 -0.61 -4.47
N PRO A 259 -6.22 -0.49 -3.46
CA PRO A 259 -5.02 -1.30 -3.34
C PRO A 259 -5.35 -2.76 -3.02
N MET A 260 -6.53 -3.08 -2.47
CA MET A 260 -6.96 -4.48 -2.33
C MET A 260 -6.95 -5.21 -3.68
N PHE A 261 -7.54 -4.60 -4.71
CA PHE A 261 -7.58 -5.19 -6.05
C PHE A 261 -6.29 -4.96 -6.84
N MET A 262 -5.67 -3.77 -6.70
CA MET A 262 -4.46 -3.45 -7.45
C MET A 262 -3.24 -4.24 -6.96
N MET A 263 -3.09 -4.42 -5.65
CA MET A 263 -1.84 -4.92 -5.07
C MET A 263 -2.04 -6.09 -4.13
N TYR A 264 -2.94 -5.98 -3.15
CA TYR A 264 -2.92 -6.85 -1.98
C TYR A 264 -3.42 -8.26 -2.30
N ILE A 265 -4.53 -8.39 -3.02
CA ILE A 265 -5.02 -9.69 -3.50
C ILE A 265 -4.02 -10.32 -4.46
N PRO A 266 -3.50 -9.62 -5.50
CA PRO A 266 -2.45 -10.16 -6.37
C PRO A 266 -1.21 -10.64 -5.61
N VAL A 267 -0.68 -9.84 -4.68
CA VAL A 267 0.48 -10.24 -3.85
C VAL A 267 0.16 -11.45 -2.99
N GLY A 268 -0.98 -11.46 -2.30
CA GLY A 268 -1.39 -12.59 -1.46
C GLY A 268 -1.50 -13.90 -2.27
N PHE A 269 -2.05 -13.82 -3.49
CA PHE A 269 -2.08 -14.96 -4.41
C PHE A 269 -0.68 -15.40 -4.84
N MET A 270 0.23 -14.47 -5.15
CA MET A 270 1.62 -14.77 -5.51
C MET A 270 2.39 -15.46 -4.37
N PHE A 271 2.18 -15.06 -3.12
CA PHE A 271 2.76 -15.74 -1.95
C PHE A 271 2.25 -17.19 -1.80
N ALA A 272 1.02 -17.47 -2.24
CA ALA A 272 0.47 -18.82 -2.21
C ALA A 272 1.00 -19.71 -3.36
N CYS A 273 1.30 -19.13 -4.53
CA CYS A 273 1.63 -19.87 -5.75
C CYS A 273 2.76 -20.91 -5.58
N PRO A 274 3.91 -20.60 -4.94
CA PRO A 274 4.98 -21.58 -4.75
C PRO A 274 4.60 -22.81 -3.92
N TYR A 275 3.62 -22.72 -3.02
CA TYR A 275 3.13 -23.88 -2.26
C TYR A 275 2.32 -24.86 -3.12
N PHE A 276 1.79 -24.40 -4.26
CA PHE A 276 0.96 -25.19 -5.17
C PHE A 276 1.68 -25.45 -6.52
N ASP A 277 3.00 -25.25 -6.58
CA ASP A 277 3.83 -25.39 -7.78
C ASP A 277 3.28 -24.57 -8.99
N LEU A 278 2.62 -23.43 -8.73
CA LEU A 278 2.07 -22.57 -9.77
C LEU A 278 3.15 -21.65 -10.35
N GLN A 279 3.62 -21.98 -11.54
CA GLN A 279 4.64 -21.21 -12.26
C GLN A 279 4.03 -20.04 -13.05
N LEU A 280 3.91 -18.88 -12.40
CA LEU A 280 3.43 -17.67 -13.06
C LEU A 280 4.53 -16.93 -13.86
N GLY A 281 5.81 -17.23 -13.61
CA GLY A 281 6.92 -16.57 -14.31
C GLY A 281 6.86 -15.05 -14.23
N ALA A 282 7.11 -14.39 -15.36
CA ALA A 282 7.12 -12.93 -15.47
C ALA A 282 5.72 -12.28 -15.43
N TYR A 283 4.62 -13.04 -15.54
CA TYR A 283 3.27 -12.47 -15.39
C TYR A 283 3.03 -11.85 -14.01
N THR A 284 3.84 -12.23 -13.03
CA THR A 284 3.82 -11.62 -11.70
C THR A 284 4.21 -10.15 -11.68
N ASN A 285 4.91 -9.65 -12.71
CA ASN A 285 5.21 -8.21 -12.85
C ASN A 285 3.97 -7.33 -13.02
N TYR A 286 2.80 -7.90 -13.35
CA TYR A 286 1.52 -7.18 -13.28
C TYR A 286 1.35 -6.49 -11.92
N GLN A 287 1.71 -7.20 -10.86
CA GLN A 287 1.67 -6.70 -9.49
C GLN A 287 2.57 -5.47 -9.35
N THR A 288 3.82 -5.58 -9.81
CA THR A 288 4.79 -4.47 -9.75
C THR A 288 4.27 -3.22 -10.44
N VAL A 289 3.67 -3.36 -11.63
CA VAL A 289 3.05 -2.25 -12.36
C VAL A 289 1.93 -1.61 -11.55
N MET A 290 1.05 -2.43 -10.95
CA MET A 290 -0.05 -1.92 -10.13
C MET A 290 0.46 -1.21 -8.86
N ALA A 291 1.53 -1.71 -8.24
CA ALA A 291 2.18 -1.11 -7.09
C ALA A 291 2.87 0.22 -7.39
N GLN A 292 3.40 0.38 -8.59
CA GLN A 292 3.94 1.66 -9.06
C GLN A 292 2.85 2.71 -9.27
N LEU A 293 1.68 2.30 -9.78
CA LEU A 293 0.60 3.22 -10.14
C LEU A 293 -0.31 3.58 -8.96
N TYR A 294 -0.57 2.66 -8.02
CA TYR A 294 -1.53 2.88 -6.95
C TYR A 294 -1.28 4.16 -6.12
N PRO A 295 -0.04 4.55 -5.71
CA PRO A 295 0.13 5.66 -4.80
C PRO A 295 -0.18 7.01 -5.48
N GLY A 296 -0.17 7.03 -6.81
CA GLY A 296 -0.64 8.16 -7.61
C GLY A 296 -2.13 8.16 -7.90
N ILE A 297 -2.80 7.00 -7.84
CA ILE A 297 -4.25 6.87 -8.08
C ILE A 297 -5.04 7.08 -6.78
N ASP A 298 -4.54 6.56 -5.66
CA ASP A 298 -5.24 6.58 -4.37
C ASP A 298 -5.68 7.98 -3.90
N PRO A 299 -4.83 9.04 -3.97
CA PRO A 299 -5.25 10.37 -3.52
C PRO A 299 -6.42 10.92 -4.34
N PHE A 300 -6.57 10.55 -5.62
CA PHE A 300 -7.73 10.94 -6.42
C PHE A 300 -9.05 10.41 -5.86
N VAL A 301 -9.04 9.21 -5.25
CA VAL A 301 -10.22 8.66 -4.58
C VAL A 301 -10.70 9.62 -3.48
N MET A 302 -9.77 10.18 -2.70
CA MET A 302 -10.10 11.19 -1.69
C MET A 302 -10.58 12.50 -2.28
N LEU A 303 -9.87 12.99 -3.30
CA LEU A 303 -10.17 14.25 -3.97
C LEU A 303 -11.60 14.25 -4.55
N PHE A 304 -12.05 13.12 -5.11
CA PHE A 304 -13.37 13.02 -5.74
C PHE A 304 -14.50 12.60 -4.79
N LEU A 305 -14.23 11.84 -3.73
CA LEU A 305 -15.29 11.39 -2.80
C LEU A 305 -15.63 12.39 -1.70
N ILE A 306 -14.71 13.29 -1.34
CA ILE A 306 -14.98 14.34 -0.35
C ILE A 306 -15.58 15.56 -1.05
N ASP A 307 -16.83 15.91 -0.73
CA ASP A 307 -17.59 16.93 -1.43
C ASP A 307 -16.87 18.29 -1.42
N SER A 308 -16.33 18.72 -0.29
CA SER A 308 -15.59 19.99 -0.21
C SER A 308 -14.39 20.02 -1.16
N TYR A 309 -13.68 18.90 -1.31
CA TYR A 309 -12.52 18.78 -2.20
C TYR A 309 -12.97 18.74 -3.65
N ARG A 310 -13.95 17.88 -3.98
CA ARG A 310 -14.53 17.77 -5.31
C ARG A 310 -15.07 19.10 -5.81
N ILE A 311 -15.84 19.82 -4.98
CA ILE A 311 -16.40 21.13 -5.34
C ILE A 311 -15.29 22.16 -5.57
N THR A 312 -14.25 22.16 -4.73
CA THR A 312 -13.11 23.09 -4.89
C THR A 312 -12.36 22.84 -6.20
N ILE A 313 -12.07 21.57 -6.52
CA ILE A 313 -11.38 21.18 -7.75
C ILE A 313 -12.22 21.51 -8.98
N PHE A 314 -13.52 21.18 -8.98
CA PHE A 314 -14.41 21.56 -10.08
C PHE A 314 -14.58 23.08 -10.18
N GLY A 315 -14.47 23.82 -9.09
CA GLY A 315 -14.43 25.28 -9.12
C GLY A 315 -13.18 25.83 -9.82
N TRP A 316 -12.02 25.17 -9.65
CA TRP A 316 -10.79 25.53 -10.35
C TRP A 316 -10.83 25.16 -11.84
N LEU A 317 -11.32 23.96 -12.16
CA LEU A 317 -11.37 23.47 -13.55
C LEU A 317 -12.52 24.05 -14.36
N CYS A 318 -13.65 24.36 -13.71
CA CYS A 318 -14.89 24.81 -14.33
C CYS A 318 -15.52 25.94 -13.50
N PRO A 319 -14.99 27.19 -13.55
CA PRO A 319 -15.52 28.31 -12.77
C PRO A 319 -17.02 28.58 -12.96
N ARG A 320 -17.56 28.22 -14.13
CA ARG A 320 -18.99 28.36 -14.45
C ARG A 320 -19.91 27.48 -13.59
N PHE A 321 -19.43 26.35 -13.06
CA PHE A 321 -20.26 25.40 -12.30
C PHE A 321 -20.57 25.86 -10.86
N VAL A 322 -19.74 26.74 -10.29
CA VAL A 322 -19.93 27.23 -8.90
C VAL A 322 -21.09 28.23 -8.81
N TYR A 323 -21.42 28.93 -9.91
CA TYR A 323 -22.52 29.89 -9.94
C TYR A 323 -23.91 29.26 -10.04
N VAL A 324 -24.01 27.95 -10.33
CA VAL A 324 -25.30 27.24 -10.40
C VAL A 324 -25.57 26.51 -9.08
N LYS A 325 -25.71 27.28 -8.00
CA LYS A 325 -26.56 26.86 -6.88
C LYS A 325 -27.55 28.00 -6.64
N PRO A 326 -28.80 27.90 -7.14
CA PRO A 326 -29.74 28.99 -6.98
C PRO A 326 -30.09 29.15 -5.50
N MET A 327 -29.83 30.34 -4.95
CA MET A 327 -30.63 30.88 -3.85
C MET A 327 -32.07 30.90 -4.35
N HIS A 328 -32.91 29.94 -3.97
CA HIS A 328 -34.36 30.15 -3.80
C HIS A 328 -35.01 28.89 -3.20
N SER A 329 -35.30 28.98 -1.91
CA SER A 329 -36.56 28.49 -1.35
C SER A 329 -36.71 29.16 0.01
N THR A 330 -37.15 30.41 -0.06
CA THR A 330 -37.89 31.09 0.99
C THR A 330 -38.94 30.11 1.53
N TYR A 331 -38.70 29.51 2.69
CA TYR A 331 -39.80 28.99 3.50
C TYR A 331 -40.36 30.19 4.26
N THR A 332 -41.39 30.79 3.67
CA THR A 332 -42.27 31.74 4.33
C THR A 332 -42.83 31.12 5.59
N LEU A 333 -42.58 31.82 6.70
CA LEU A 333 -43.30 31.69 7.96
C LEU A 333 -44.76 32.11 7.73
N THR A 334 -45.68 31.17 7.88
CA THR A 334 -47.04 31.41 8.40
C THR A 334 -47.45 30.21 9.21
#